data_AF-A0A353PK84-F1
#
_entry.id   AF-A0A353PK84-F1
#
_cell.length_a   1.000
_cell.length_b   1.000
_cell.length_c   1.000
_cell.angle_alpha   90.00
_cell.angle_beta   90.00
_cell.angle_gamma   90.00
#
_symmetry.space_group_name_H-M   'P 1'
#
loop_
_entity.id
_entity.type
_entity.pdbx_description
1 polymer ?
#
loop_
_entity_poly.entity_id
_entity_poly.type
_entity_poly.pdbx_seq_one_letter_code
_entity_poly.pdbx_strand_id
1 'polypeptide(L)'
;MENNELLKLKRFNMIMGGVHLVQGLLMIFIGLTVSKLGDFKLTIFQNYLQFVQTGPDSGYLDFARAEMFTLPFFVLVASFLLISAGAHALISFPKKINTMYNNDLKKGINKLRWFEYALSSSVMIVLISYLFGIWDIASLILIFLVNA
;
A
#
# COMPACT_ATOMS: atom_id res chain seq x y z
N MET A 1 -10.32 28.34 12.79
CA MET A 1 -11.29 27.56 11.99
C MET A 1 -12.61 27.53 12.72
N GLU A 2 -13.69 27.90 12.04
CA GLU A 2 -15.03 27.93 12.62
C GLU A 2 -15.57 26.51 12.84
N ASN A 3 -16.46 26.34 13.82
CA ASN A 3 -17.05 25.04 14.15
C ASN A 3 -17.86 24.44 12.99
N ASN A 4 -18.51 25.26 12.17
CA ASN A 4 -19.28 24.80 11.02
C ASN A 4 -18.37 24.14 9.96
N GLU A 5 -17.19 24.70 9.73
CA GLU A 5 -16.20 24.14 8.80
C GLU A 5 -15.66 22.78 9.28
N LEU A 6 -15.42 22.62 10.58
CA LEU A 6 -15.02 21.33 11.17
C LEU A 6 -16.10 20.24 10.99
N LEU A 7 -17.38 20.61 11.11
CA LEU A 7 -18.49 19.70 10.87
C LEU A 7 -18.60 19.30 9.39
N LYS A 8 -18.42 20.24 8.47
CA LYS A 8 -18.35 19.96 7.02
C LYS A 8 -17.19 19.02 6.69
N LEU A 9 -16.01 19.24 7.25
CA LEU A 9 -14.84 18.38 7.05
C LEU A 9 -15.06 16.98 7.62
N LYS A 10 -15.72 16.85 8.76
CA LYS A 10 -16.10 15.53 9.30
C LYS A 10 -17.04 14.81 8.34
N ARG A 11 -18.07 15.51 7.82
CA ARG A 11 -18.99 14.93 6.81
C ARG A 11 -18.26 14.53 5.54
N PHE A 12 -17.34 15.36 5.07
CA PHE A 12 -16.50 15.06 3.91
C PHE A 12 -15.65 13.80 4.12
N ASN A 13 -14.97 13.68 5.27
CA ASN A 13 -14.20 12.47 5.60
C ASN A 13 -15.09 11.22 5.66
N MET A 14 -16.30 11.30 6.21
CA MET A 14 -17.23 10.16 6.20
C MET A 14 -17.61 9.73 4.78
N ILE A 15 -17.90 10.68 3.89
CA ILE A 15 -18.25 10.40 2.50
C ILE A 15 -17.06 9.76 1.78
N MET A 16 -15.86 10.35 1.89
CA MET A 16 -14.65 9.83 1.26
C MET A 16 -14.28 8.44 1.78
N GLY A 17 -14.41 8.21 3.09
CA GLY A 17 -14.24 6.89 3.67
C GLY A 17 -15.21 5.86 3.09
N GLY A 18 -16.47 6.23 2.91
CA GLY A 18 -17.47 5.38 2.25
C GLY A 18 -17.13 5.08 0.79
N VAL A 19 -16.70 6.09 0.02
CA VAL A 19 -16.30 5.92 -1.38
C VAL A 19 -15.11 4.95 -1.49
N HIS A 20 -14.06 5.16 -0.70
CA HIS A 20 -12.89 4.28 -0.68
C HIS A 20 -13.23 2.86 -0.23
N LEU A 21 -14.11 2.71 0.77
CA LEU A 21 -14.58 1.40 1.23
C LEU A 21 -15.30 0.66 0.11
N VAL A 22 -16.25 1.31 -0.57
CA VAL A 22 -16.97 0.71 -1.69
C VAL A 22 -16.02 0.32 -2.81
N GLN A 23 -15.06 1.18 -3.18
CA GLN A 23 -14.06 0.85 -4.19
C GLN A 23 -13.19 -0.34 -3.77
N GLY A 24 -12.68 -0.37 -2.54
CA GLY A 24 -11.87 -1.48 -2.03
C GLY A 24 -12.64 -2.81 -2.01
N LEU A 25 -13.89 -2.79 -1.56
CA LEU A 25 -14.77 -3.97 -1.58
C LEU A 25 -15.11 -4.41 -3.01
N LEU A 26 -15.35 -3.48 -3.93
CA LEU A 26 -15.55 -3.79 -5.34
C LEU A 26 -14.31 -4.44 -5.96
N MET A 27 -13.10 -3.96 -5.64
CA MET A 27 -11.86 -4.57 -6.11
C MET A 27 -11.72 -6.02 -5.63
N ILE A 28 -12.05 -6.30 -4.37
CA ILE A 28 -12.07 -7.67 -3.83
C ILE A 28 -13.11 -8.51 -4.55
N PHE A 29 -14.35 -8.03 -4.64
CA PHE A 29 -15.45 -8.75 -5.28
C PHE A 29 -15.13 -9.10 -6.74
N ILE A 30 -14.65 -8.11 -7.50
CA ILE A 30 -14.25 -8.29 -8.90
C ILE A 30 -13.06 -9.26 -8.99
N GLY A 31 -12.05 -9.11 -8.15
CA GLY A 31 -10.88 -10.01 -8.13
C GLY A 31 -11.22 -11.46 -7.82
N LEU A 32 -12.25 -11.70 -6.99
CA LEU A 32 -12.73 -13.05 -6.67
C LEU A 32 -13.71 -13.63 -7.70
N THR A 33 -14.40 -12.78 -8.47
CA THR A 33 -15.44 -13.23 -9.42
C THR A 33 -14.98 -13.26 -10.87
N VAL A 34 -14.00 -12.44 -11.25
CA VAL A 34 -13.46 -12.35 -12.61
C VAL A 34 -12.11 -13.05 -12.66
N SER A 35 -12.08 -14.26 -13.23
CA SER A 35 -10.87 -15.12 -13.27
C SER A 35 -9.63 -14.38 -13.80
N LYS A 36 -9.75 -13.64 -14.92
CA LYS A 36 -8.64 -12.85 -15.48
C LYS A 36 -7.99 -11.89 -14.50
N LEU A 37 -8.75 -11.33 -13.55
CA LEU A 37 -8.24 -10.39 -12.55
C LEU A 37 -7.75 -11.10 -11.30
N GLY A 38 -8.38 -12.22 -10.92
CA GLY A 38 -7.90 -13.09 -9.82
C GLY A 38 -6.60 -13.82 -10.15
N ASP A 39 -6.41 -14.20 -11.41
CA ASP A 39 -5.23 -14.90 -11.90
C ASP A 39 -4.04 -13.98 -12.19
N PHE A 40 -4.27 -12.66 -12.26
CA PHE A 40 -3.18 -11.69 -12.37
C PHE A 40 -2.44 -11.57 -11.04
N LYS A 41 -1.28 -12.25 -10.96
CA LYS A 41 -0.44 -12.32 -9.77
C LYS A 41 0.92 -11.70 -10.02
N LEU A 42 1.42 -11.04 -8.98
CA LEU A 42 2.77 -10.51 -8.87
C LEU A 42 3.66 -11.65 -8.38
N THR A 43 4.68 -12.05 -9.14
CA THR A 43 5.70 -13.00 -8.72
C THR A 43 6.89 -12.25 -8.15
N ILE A 44 7.15 -12.44 -6.87
CA ILE A 44 8.23 -11.76 -6.16
C ILE A 44 9.48 -12.63 -6.19
N PHE A 45 10.61 -12.04 -6.57
CA PHE A 45 11.89 -12.72 -6.68
C PHE A 45 12.85 -12.28 -5.58
N GLN A 46 13.74 -13.20 -5.21
CA GLN A 46 14.93 -12.91 -4.41
C GLN A 46 16.17 -13.14 -5.27
N ASN A 47 17.04 -12.14 -5.32
CA ASN A 47 18.37 -12.30 -5.89
C ASN A 47 19.37 -12.75 -4.82
N TYR A 48 20.27 -13.66 -5.18
CA TYR A 48 21.34 -14.16 -4.31
C TYR A 48 22.55 -14.59 -5.13
N LEU A 49 23.68 -14.81 -4.46
CA LEU A 49 24.89 -15.33 -5.09
C LEU A 49 24.92 -16.85 -4.96
N GLN A 50 25.17 -17.53 -6.07
CA GLN A 50 25.37 -18.97 -6.13
C GLN A 50 26.82 -19.25 -6.51
N PHE A 51 27.48 -20.12 -5.75
CA PHE A 51 28.82 -20.57 -6.12
C PHE A 51 28.76 -21.56 -7.29
N VAL A 52 29.52 -21.27 -8.35
CA VAL A 52 29.68 -22.11 -9.53
C VAL A 52 31.09 -22.67 -9.54
N GLN A 53 31.19 -23.99 -9.41
CA GLN A 53 32.47 -24.71 -9.43
C GLN A 53 32.94 -24.89 -10.88
N THR A 54 34.19 -24.49 -11.16
CA THR A 54 34.83 -24.65 -12.47
C THR A 54 36.00 -25.65 -12.46
N GLY A 55 36.37 -26.14 -11.27
CA GLY A 55 37.43 -27.13 -11.07
C GLY A 55 37.50 -27.60 -9.62
N PRO A 56 38.43 -28.51 -9.27
CA PRO A 56 38.50 -29.11 -7.93
C PRO A 56 38.59 -28.08 -6.81
N ASP A 57 39.44 -27.06 -6.99
CA ASP A 57 39.68 -25.97 -6.02
C ASP A 57 39.39 -24.57 -6.63
N SER A 58 38.59 -24.50 -7.69
CA SER A 58 38.31 -23.24 -8.40
C SER A 58 36.83 -23.06 -8.69
N GLY A 59 36.35 -21.83 -8.54
CA GLY A 59 35.01 -21.42 -8.92
C GLY A 59 34.82 -19.92 -8.71
N TYR A 60 33.60 -19.44 -8.96
CA TYR A 60 33.23 -18.03 -8.81
C TYR A 60 31.80 -17.91 -8.27
N LEU A 61 31.42 -16.70 -7.83
CA LEU A 61 30.04 -16.39 -7.46
C LEU A 61 29.31 -15.83 -8.66
N ASP A 62 28.21 -16.46 -9.03
CA ASP A 62 27.32 -16.00 -10.09
C ASP A 62 26.01 -15.46 -9.50
N PHE A 63 25.31 -14.63 -10.26
CA PHE A 63 24.00 -14.12 -9.90
C PHE A 63 22.92 -15.17 -10.18
N ALA A 64 22.15 -15.51 -9.15
CA ALA A 64 20.98 -16.34 -9.25
C ALA A 64 19.73 -15.61 -8.72
N ARG A 65 18.57 -16.05 -9.18
CA ARG A 65 17.26 -15.59 -8.66
C ARG A 65 16.34 -16.77 -8.44
N ALA A 66 15.55 -16.70 -7.37
CA ALA A 66 14.49 -17.64 -7.10
C ALA A 66 13.17 -16.90 -6.90
N GLU A 67 12.07 -17.54 -7.31
CA GLU A 67 10.74 -17.12 -6.93
C GLU A 67 10.54 -17.37 -5.42
N MET A 68 10.11 -16.34 -4.69
CA MET A 68 9.79 -16.47 -3.27
C MET A 68 8.31 -16.82 -3.07
N PHE A 69 7.43 -16.01 -3.67
CA PHE A 69 5.99 -16.15 -3.55
C PHE A 69 5.27 -15.37 -4.65
N THR A 70 3.97 -15.64 -4.80
CA THR A 70 3.08 -14.86 -5.64
C THR A 70 2.02 -14.15 -4.80
N LEU A 71 1.57 -12.98 -5.25
CA LEU A 71 0.51 -12.22 -4.60
C LEU A 71 -0.53 -11.76 -5.64
N PRO A 72 -1.84 -11.96 -5.41
CA PRO A 72 -2.86 -11.46 -6.32
C PRO A 72 -2.83 -9.92 -6.37
N PHE A 73 -2.76 -9.36 -7.58
CA PHE A 73 -2.63 -7.92 -7.78
C PHE A 73 -3.81 -7.15 -7.17
N PHE A 74 -5.03 -7.67 -7.31
CA PHE A 74 -6.23 -7.02 -6.81
C PHE A 74 -6.23 -6.85 -5.28
N VAL A 75 -5.53 -7.72 -4.53
CA VAL A 75 -5.44 -7.63 -3.07
C VAL A 75 -4.64 -6.39 -2.65
N LEU A 76 -3.54 -6.09 -3.35
CA LEU A 76 -2.76 -4.88 -3.08
C LEU A 76 -3.49 -3.60 -3.54
N VAL A 77 -4.25 -3.68 -4.64
CA VAL A 77 -5.08 -2.53 -5.06
C VAL A 77 -6.18 -2.24 -4.03
N ALA A 78 -6.85 -3.29 -3.58
CA ALA A 78 -7.87 -3.17 -2.54
C ALA A 78 -7.27 -2.66 -1.21
N SER A 79 -6.04 -3.08 -0.86
CA SER A 79 -5.45 -2.73 0.42
C SER A 79 -5.23 -1.22 0.57
N PHE A 80 -4.66 -0.52 -0.42
CA PHE A 80 -4.46 0.93 -0.29
C PHE A 80 -5.79 1.69 -0.22
N LEU A 81 -6.82 1.25 -0.95
CA LEU A 81 -8.17 1.82 -0.86
C LEU A 81 -8.79 1.62 0.54
N LEU A 82 -8.65 0.42 1.10
CA LEU A 82 -9.16 0.09 2.43
C LEU A 82 -8.39 0.79 3.56
N ILE A 83 -7.08 1.01 3.38
CA ILE A 83 -6.27 1.83 4.28
C ILE A 83 -6.80 3.27 4.31
N SER A 84 -7.03 3.89 3.15
CA SER A 84 -7.61 5.24 3.07
C SER A 84 -9.03 5.29 3.66
N ALA A 85 -9.86 4.28 3.39
CA ALA A 85 -11.18 4.15 4.02
C ALA A 85 -11.09 4.09 5.56
N GLY A 86 -10.16 3.28 6.08
CA GLY A 86 -9.88 3.15 7.50
C GLY A 86 -9.42 4.46 8.14
N ALA A 87 -8.52 5.20 7.49
CA ALA A 87 -8.05 6.50 7.98
C ALA A 87 -9.19 7.53 8.04
N HIS A 88 -10.02 7.61 7.00
CA HIS A 88 -11.20 8.48 7.00
C HIS A 88 -12.21 8.10 8.08
N ALA A 89 -12.40 6.79 8.32
CA ALA A 89 -13.24 6.30 9.40
C ALA A 89 -12.66 6.68 10.79
N LEU A 90 -11.36 6.52 10.99
CA LEU A 90 -10.66 6.92 12.22
C LEU A 90 -10.71 8.44 12.46
N ILE A 91 -10.69 9.26 11.42
CA ILE A 91 -10.88 10.71 11.52
C ILE A 91 -12.32 11.05 11.95
N SER A 92 -13.31 10.24 11.52
CA SER A 92 -14.72 10.62 11.59
C SER A 92 -15.49 10.05 12.79
N PHE A 93 -15.29 8.76 13.13
CA PHE A 93 -16.13 8.07 14.11
C PHE A 93 -15.62 8.20 15.56
N PRO A 94 -14.35 7.88 15.87
CA PRO A 94 -13.84 7.97 17.23
C PRO A 94 -13.74 9.43 17.67
N LYS A 95 -14.56 9.83 18.67
CA LYS A 95 -14.60 11.21 19.17
C LYS A 95 -13.22 11.73 19.60
N LYS A 96 -12.43 10.89 20.27
CA LYS A 96 -11.07 11.26 20.72
C LYS A 96 -10.15 11.60 19.53
N ILE A 97 -10.17 10.79 18.48
CA ILE A 97 -9.34 11.00 17.28
C ILE A 97 -9.84 12.21 16.49
N ASN A 98 -11.16 12.36 16.33
CA ASN A 98 -11.73 13.54 15.67
C ASN A 98 -11.37 14.84 16.40
N THR A 99 -11.41 14.87 17.73
CA THR A 99 -10.98 16.03 18.52
C THR A 99 -9.50 16.33 18.31
N MET A 100 -8.64 15.31 18.34
CA MET A 100 -7.20 15.47 18.04
C MET A 100 -6.98 16.02 16.62
N TYR A 101 -7.66 15.45 15.62
CA TYR A 101 -7.62 15.91 14.23
C TYR A 101 -8.03 17.39 14.11
N ASN A 102 -9.15 17.78 14.72
CA ASN A 102 -9.63 19.16 14.70
C ASN A 102 -8.65 20.14 15.40
N ASN A 103 -7.99 19.70 16.46
CA ASN A 103 -6.98 20.49 17.17
C ASN A 103 -5.69 20.65 16.36
N ASP A 104 -5.26 19.61 15.65
CA ASP A 104 -4.10 19.66 14.76
C ASP A 104 -4.40 20.56 13.54
N LEU A 105 -5.60 20.49 12.96
CA LEU A 105 -6.02 21.37 11.86
C LEU A 105 -5.96 22.85 12.24
N LYS A 106 -6.34 23.21 13.47
CA LYS A 106 -6.22 24.59 13.97
C LYS A 106 -4.77 25.09 14.02
N LYS A 107 -3.80 24.17 14.03
CA LYS A 107 -2.36 24.45 13.97
C LYS A 107 -1.79 24.32 12.55
N GLY A 108 -2.63 24.07 11.54
CA GLY A 108 -2.21 23.85 10.16
C GLY A 108 -1.60 22.46 9.91
N ILE A 109 -1.80 21.49 10.81
CA ILE A 109 -1.19 20.16 10.73
C ILE A 109 -2.26 19.09 10.50
N ASN A 110 -1.96 18.07 9.70
CA ASN A 110 -2.78 16.87 9.58
C ASN A 110 -1.91 15.60 9.66
N LYS A 111 -1.62 15.15 10.89
CA LYS A 111 -0.76 13.98 11.14
C LYS A 111 -1.35 12.68 10.58
N LEU A 112 -2.67 12.51 10.71
CA LEU A 112 -3.37 11.30 10.25
C LEU A 112 -3.23 11.11 8.74
N ARG A 113 -3.21 12.20 7.96
CA ARG A 113 -2.91 12.15 6.52
C ARG A 113 -1.52 11.59 6.25
N TRP A 114 -0.50 12.08 6.95
CA TRP A 114 0.88 11.62 6.73
C TRP A 114 1.05 10.14 7.07
N PHE A 115 0.48 9.68 8.18
CA PHE A 115 0.50 8.25 8.53
C PHE A 115 -0.22 7.37 7.51
N GLU A 116 -1.37 7.84 7.00
CA GLU A 116 -2.08 7.10 5.97
C GLU A 116 -1.29 7.05 4.67
N TYR A 117 -0.77 8.19 4.19
CA TYR A 117 -0.01 8.26 2.95
C TYR A 117 1.28 7.45 3.01
N ALA A 118 2.00 7.46 4.15
CA ALA A 118 3.20 6.66 4.35
C ALA A 118 2.95 5.15 4.13
N LEU A 119 1.70 4.70 4.30
CA LEU A 119 1.31 3.32 4.04
C LEU A 119 0.65 3.14 2.67
N SER A 120 -0.42 3.89 2.36
CA SER A 120 -1.21 3.73 1.14
C SER A 120 -0.42 4.07 -0.12
N SER A 121 0.29 5.20 -0.13
CA SER A 121 1.11 5.61 -1.28
C SER A 121 2.32 4.69 -1.46
N SER A 122 2.86 4.13 -0.38
CA SER A 122 3.98 3.18 -0.43
C SER A 122 3.55 1.86 -1.08
N VAL A 123 2.34 1.36 -0.79
CA VAL A 123 1.75 0.24 -1.53
C VAL A 123 1.55 0.59 -3.01
N MET A 124 1.06 1.80 -3.31
CA MET A 124 0.84 2.23 -4.70
C MET A 124 2.13 2.29 -5.51
N ILE A 125 3.22 2.85 -4.96
CA ILE A 125 4.48 2.94 -5.68
C ILE A 125 5.16 1.58 -5.86
N VAL A 126 4.99 0.64 -4.91
CA VAL A 126 5.41 -0.76 -5.06
C VAL A 126 4.69 -1.41 -6.25
N LEU A 127 3.38 -1.22 -6.36
CA LEU A 127 2.59 -1.73 -7.49
C LEU A 127 3.04 -1.15 -8.84
N ILE A 128 3.21 0.18 -8.90
CA ILE A 128 3.67 0.86 -10.10
C ILE A 128 5.07 0.34 -10.49
N SER A 129 6.01 0.32 -9.54
CA SER A 129 7.38 -0.16 -9.76
C SER A 129 7.43 -1.58 -10.32
N TYR A 130 6.57 -2.46 -9.80
CA TYR A 130 6.46 -3.82 -10.31
C TYR A 130 5.99 -3.87 -11.77
N LEU A 131 4.98 -3.06 -12.12
CA LEU A 131 4.48 -2.97 -13.50
C LEU A 131 5.56 -2.45 -14.48
N PHE A 132 6.56 -1.73 -13.98
CA PHE A 132 7.73 -1.28 -14.74
C PHE A 132 8.95 -2.22 -14.65
N GLY A 133 8.78 -3.44 -14.12
CA GLY A 133 9.79 -4.50 -14.17
C GLY A 133 10.63 -4.67 -12.90
N ILE A 134 10.31 -3.98 -11.79
CA ILE A 134 10.99 -4.17 -10.51
C ILE A 134 10.33 -5.30 -9.74
N TRP A 135 10.91 -6.50 -9.77
CA TRP A 135 10.30 -7.70 -9.15
C TRP A 135 11.06 -8.24 -7.93
N ASP A 136 12.24 -7.67 -7.65
CA ASP A 136 13.10 -8.07 -6.55
C ASP A 136 12.57 -7.56 -5.20
N ILE A 137 12.49 -8.44 -4.21
CA ILE A 137 11.93 -8.13 -2.89
C ILE A 137 12.71 -7.02 -2.16
N ALA A 138 14.04 -7.00 -2.25
CA ALA A 138 14.86 -6.02 -1.56
C ALA A 138 14.62 -4.62 -2.14
N SER A 139 14.57 -4.53 -3.48
CA SER A 139 14.26 -3.30 -4.20
C SER A 139 12.85 -2.79 -3.90
N LEU A 140 11.84 -3.67 -3.86
CA LEU A 140 10.47 -3.30 -3.54
C LEU A 140 10.33 -2.84 -2.08
N ILE A 141 11.00 -3.48 -1.13
CA ILE A 141 11.04 -3.02 0.28
C ILE A 141 11.73 -1.65 0.37
N LEU A 142 12.84 -1.45 -0.32
CA LEU A 142 13.54 -0.17 -0.33
C LEU A 142 12.64 0.95 -0.88
N ILE A 143 11.97 0.71 -2.01
CA ILE A 143 11.03 1.68 -2.61
C ILE A 143 9.89 2.02 -1.64
N PHE A 144 9.34 1.00 -0.98
CA PHE A 144 8.30 1.21 0.04
C PHE A 144 8.81 2.10 1.18
N LEU A 145 9.99 1.79 1.74
CA LEU A 145 10.54 2.49 2.91
C LEU A 145 11.01 3.91 2.60
N VAL A 146 11.52 4.16 1.39
CA VAL A 146 11.95 5.52 0.97
C VAL A 146 10.74 6.41 0.67
N ASN A 147 9.61 5.84 0.28
CA ASN A 147 8.37 6.58 0.07
C ASN A 147 7.61 6.88 1.38
N ALA A 148 7.72 5.99 2.38
CA ALA A 148 7.04 6.09 3.67
C ALA A 148 7.55 7.24 4.54
#